data_AF-A0A4U9IEC9-F1
#
_entry.id   AF-A0A4U9IEC9-F1
#
_cell.length_a   1.000
_cell.length_b   1.000
_cell.length_c   1.000
_cell.angle_alpha   90.00
_cell.angle_beta   90.00
_cell.angle_gamma   90.00
#
_symmetry.space_group_name_H-M   'P 1'
#
loop_
_entity.id
_entity.type
_entity.pdbx_description
1 polymer ?
#
loop_
_entity_poly.entity_id
_entity_poly.type
_entity_poly.pdbx_seq_one_letter_code
_entity_poly.pdbx_strand_id
1 'polypeptide(L)'
;MMSNLRELIPGSEAWPRFVRNQSDRFEARFSLVEVTQSPSLLLQGMVGSQMPIAVSHGEGQVEVRNAAHLAELESKGLVALRFVDNFGKVTQTYPANPNGSANGSPPLPVRVVASR
;
A
#
# COMPACT_ATOMS: atom_id res chain seq x y z
N MET A 1 10.43 -3.88 8.10
CA MET A 1 11.82 -3.47 8.44
C MET A 1 12.02 -1.98 8.20
N MET A 2 12.04 -1.46 6.96
CA MET A 2 12.19 0.00 6.71
C MET A 2 11.09 0.86 7.37
N SER A 3 9.85 0.39 7.40
CA SER A 3 8.73 1.05 8.09
C SER A 3 9.00 1.33 9.58
N ASN A 4 9.85 0.52 10.21
CA ASN A 4 10.20 0.65 11.62
C ASN A 4 11.39 1.59 11.85
N LEU A 5 12.04 2.06 10.77
CA LEU A 5 13.18 2.98 10.79
C LEU A 5 12.79 4.40 10.39
N ARG A 6 11.49 4.74 10.42
CA ARG A 6 10.99 6.05 9.97
C ARG A 6 11.64 7.26 10.67
N GLU A 7 12.09 7.08 11.91
CA GLU A 7 12.78 8.15 12.67
C GLU A 7 14.13 8.53 12.06
N LEU A 8 14.72 7.63 11.25
CA LEU A 8 16.01 7.84 10.59
C LEU A 8 15.87 8.27 9.13
N ILE A 9 14.66 8.24 8.56
CA ILE A 9 14.41 8.47 7.13
C ILE A 9 13.65 9.80 6.97
N PRO A 10 14.26 10.85 6.39
CA PRO A 10 13.60 12.12 6.16
C PRO A 10 12.34 11.97 5.28
N GLY A 11 11.23 12.61 5.66
CA GLY A 11 9.99 12.57 4.87
C GLY A 11 9.18 11.28 5.04
N SER A 12 9.52 10.44 6.02
CA SER A 12 8.82 9.17 6.30
C SER A 12 7.91 9.24 7.54
N GLU A 13 7.62 10.44 8.06
CA GLU A 13 6.86 10.64 9.30
C GLU A 13 5.44 10.07 9.22
N ALA A 14 4.87 10.10 8.01
CA ALA A 14 3.55 9.56 7.69
C ALA A 14 3.57 8.07 7.33
N TRP A 15 4.72 7.39 7.32
CA TRP A 15 4.76 5.98 6.93
C TRP A 15 3.91 5.12 7.88
N PRO A 16 3.09 4.21 7.32
CA PRO A 16 2.28 3.31 8.11
C PRO A 16 3.12 2.17 8.67
N ARG A 17 2.50 1.38 9.55
CA ARG A 17 3.05 0.09 9.96
C ARG A 17 2.54 -1.00 9.02
N PHE A 18 3.30 -2.09 8.94
CA PHE A 18 2.85 -3.33 8.33
C PHE A 18 2.65 -4.36 9.45
N VAL A 19 1.45 -4.93 9.52
CA VAL A 19 1.02 -5.85 10.58
C VAL A 19 0.42 -7.11 9.96
N ARG A 20 0.06 -8.08 10.81
CA ARG A 20 -0.58 -9.35 10.43
C ARG A 20 -1.71 -9.11 9.43
N ASN A 21 -1.77 -9.94 8.39
CA ASN A 21 -2.87 -9.87 7.42
C ASN A 21 -4.23 -10.04 8.13
N GLN A 22 -5.28 -9.38 7.62
CA GLN A 22 -6.63 -9.55 8.16
C GLN A 22 -7.14 -10.99 8.06
N SER A 23 -6.66 -11.77 7.08
CA SER A 23 -6.97 -13.20 6.94
C SER A 23 -6.35 -14.07 8.04
N ASP A 24 -5.41 -13.53 8.82
CA ASP A 24 -4.52 -14.25 9.76
C ASP A 24 -3.75 -15.43 9.13
N ARG A 25 -3.59 -15.39 7.81
CA ARG A 25 -2.87 -16.39 7.01
C ARG A 25 -1.71 -15.77 6.27
N PHE A 26 -0.75 -16.62 5.92
CA PHE A 26 0.26 -16.29 4.92
C PHE A 26 -0.38 -16.26 3.53
N GLU A 27 -0.13 -15.20 2.77
CA GLU A 27 -0.64 -15.03 1.41
C GLU A 27 0.50 -15.18 0.41
N ALA A 28 0.41 -16.20 -0.45
CA ALA A 28 1.23 -16.40 -1.63
C ALA A 28 0.34 -16.23 -2.87
N ARG A 29 0.40 -15.06 -3.50
CA ARG A 29 -0.54 -14.67 -4.56
C ARG A 29 0.18 -14.03 -5.73
N PHE A 30 -0.52 -14.01 -6.87
CA PHE A 30 -0.19 -13.16 -8.00
C PHE A 30 -1.32 -12.13 -8.11
N SER A 31 -1.13 -10.98 -7.46
CA SER A 31 -2.19 -9.99 -7.26
C SER A 31 -2.06 -8.84 -8.25
N LEU A 32 -3.18 -8.27 -8.67
CA LEU A 32 -3.21 -7.13 -9.58
C LEU A 32 -3.01 -5.83 -8.81
N VAL A 33 -2.10 -4.99 -9.31
CA VAL A 33 -1.83 -3.67 -8.74
C VAL A 33 -1.88 -2.59 -9.81
N GLU A 34 -2.23 -1.39 -9.37
CA GLU A 34 -2.10 -0.15 -10.14
C GLU A 34 -0.98 0.71 -9.56
N VAL A 35 -0.17 1.30 -10.44
CA VAL A 35 0.83 2.32 -10.09
C VAL A 35 0.14 3.68 -10.01
N THR A 36 0.17 4.30 -8.83
CA THR A 36 -0.45 5.60 -8.59
C THR A 36 0.57 6.74 -8.65
N GLN A 37 0.07 7.95 -8.89
CA GLN A 37 0.91 9.16 -8.86
C GLN A 37 1.54 9.32 -7.48
N SER A 38 2.87 9.40 -7.44
CA SER A 38 3.65 9.56 -6.21
C SER A 38 5.01 10.20 -6.51
N PRO A 39 5.76 10.69 -5.51
CA PRO A 39 7.11 11.21 -5.72
C PRO A 39 8.18 10.13 -5.94
N SER A 40 7.79 8.84 -6.03
CA SER A 40 8.74 7.73 -6.20
C SER A 40 9.49 7.80 -7.54
N LEU A 41 10.79 8.11 -7.49
CA LEU A 41 11.66 8.07 -8.67
C LEU A 41 11.72 6.68 -9.31
N LEU A 42 11.59 5.62 -8.51
CA LEU A 42 11.67 4.22 -8.98
C LEU A 42 10.49 3.81 -9.86
N LEU A 43 9.39 4.58 -9.84
CA LEU A 43 8.17 4.31 -10.60
C LEU A 43 7.91 5.40 -11.66
N GLN A 44 8.92 6.20 -11.98
CA GLN A 44 8.80 7.23 -13.01
C GLN A 44 8.38 6.62 -14.35
N GLY A 45 7.39 7.24 -14.99
CA GLY A 45 6.86 6.77 -16.28
C GLY A 45 5.91 5.57 -16.20
N MET A 46 5.67 5.02 -15.00
CA MET A 46 4.81 3.85 -14.82
C MET A 46 3.39 4.18 -14.32
N VAL A 47 3.12 5.43 -13.94
CA VAL A 47 1.81 5.86 -13.41
C VAL A 47 0.66 5.48 -14.34
N GLY A 48 -0.40 4.88 -13.78
CA GLY A 48 -1.56 4.37 -14.52
C GLY A 48 -1.38 2.94 -15.07
N SER A 49 -0.17 2.36 -14.97
CA SER A 49 0.04 0.97 -15.35
C SER A 49 -0.68 0.04 -14.38
N GLN A 50 -1.37 -0.97 -14.93
CA GLN A 50 -1.95 -2.07 -14.18
C GLN A 50 -1.28 -3.38 -14.58
N MET A 51 -0.73 -4.10 -13.62
CA MET A 51 0.01 -5.33 -13.87
C MET A 51 -0.01 -6.25 -12.65
N PRO A 52 0.03 -7.58 -12.85
CA PRO A 52 0.11 -8.49 -11.73
C PRO A 52 1.53 -8.51 -11.14
N ILE A 53 1.61 -8.65 -9.82
CA ILE A 53 2.86 -8.72 -9.06
C ILE A 53 2.82 -9.91 -8.09
N ALA A 54 3.97 -10.51 -7.86
CA ALA A 54 4.12 -11.55 -6.85
C ALA A 54 3.93 -10.96 -5.44
N VAL A 55 3.08 -11.60 -4.64
CA VAL A 55 2.81 -11.29 -3.24
C VAL A 55 3.13 -12.52 -2.40
N SER A 56 3.92 -12.33 -1.33
CA SER A 56 4.36 -13.43 -0.47
C SER A 56 4.60 -12.93 0.96
N HIS A 57 3.55 -12.79 1.76
CA HIS A 57 3.65 -12.22 3.12
C HIS A 57 2.56 -12.71 4.09
N GLY A 58 2.90 -12.78 5.39
CA GLY A 58 1.94 -12.96 6.49
C GLY A 58 1.61 -11.66 7.25
N GLU A 59 2.41 -10.62 7.05
CA GLU A 59 2.33 -9.33 7.74
C GLU A 59 2.38 -8.16 6.75
N GLY A 60 1.45 -8.14 5.80
CA GLY A 60 1.37 -7.13 4.76
C GLY A 60 0.27 -6.09 4.97
N GLN A 61 -0.55 -6.20 6.01
CA GLN A 61 -1.65 -5.26 6.23
C GLN A 61 -1.09 -3.89 6.62
N VAL A 62 -1.50 -2.85 5.90
CA VAL A 62 -1.18 -1.46 6.24
C VAL A 62 -2.04 -1.01 7.41
N GLU A 63 -1.36 -0.62 8.50
CA GLU A 63 -1.98 -0.08 9.70
C GLU A 63 -1.64 1.41 9.84
N VAL A 64 -2.68 2.23 9.94
CA VAL A 64 -2.61 3.67 10.22
C VAL A 64 -3.13 3.94 11.63
N ARG A 65 -2.59 4.98 12.29
CA ARG A 65 -2.98 5.33 13.67
C ARG A 65 -4.45 5.71 13.81
N ASN A 66 -4.98 6.42 12.81
CA ASN A 66 -6.36 6.92 12.75
C ASN A 66 -6.66 7.43 11.33
N ALA A 67 -7.90 7.88 11.10
CA ALA A 67 -8.33 8.44 9.82
C ALA A 67 -7.52 9.69 9.40
N ALA A 68 -7.05 10.51 10.35
CA ALA A 68 -6.23 11.68 10.05
C ALA A 68 -4.86 11.28 9.48
N HIS A 69 -4.24 10.23 10.01
CA HIS A 69 -2.97 9.69 9.49
C HIS A 69 -3.12 9.17 8.05
N LEU A 70 -4.26 8.52 7.75
CA LEU A 70 -4.58 8.12 6.40
C LEU A 70 -4.76 9.32 5.46
N ALA A 71 -5.56 10.31 5.87
CA ALA A 71 -5.76 11.52 5.09
C ALA A 71 -4.43 12.27 4.82
N GLU A 72 -3.51 12.27 5.79
CA GLU A 72 -2.17 12.83 5.62
C GLU A 72 -1.35 12.07 4.56
N LEU A 73 -1.34 10.73 4.60
CA LEU A 73 -0.68 9.89 3.60
C LEU A 73 -1.19 10.15 2.18
N GLU A 74 -2.51 10.24 2.04
CA GLU A 74 -3.19 10.47 0.76
C GLU A 74 -2.94 11.89 0.24
N SER A 75 -3.11 12.90 1.08
CA SER A 75 -2.91 14.31 0.70
C SER A 75 -1.47 14.63 0.34
N LYS A 76 -0.50 13.93 0.96
CA LYS A 76 0.93 14.01 0.58
C LYS A 76 1.26 13.21 -0.69
N GLY A 77 0.33 12.43 -1.24
CA GLY A 77 0.54 11.63 -2.45
C GLY A 77 1.62 10.56 -2.29
N LEU A 78 1.79 9.99 -1.09
CA LEU A 78 2.88 9.04 -0.81
C LEU A 78 2.51 7.59 -1.18
N VAL A 79 1.26 7.36 -1.59
CA VAL A 79 0.78 6.06 -2.05
C VAL A 79 1.32 5.79 -3.45
N ALA A 80 2.12 4.74 -3.59
CA ALA A 80 2.77 4.39 -4.86
C ALA A 80 2.10 3.21 -5.59
N LEU A 81 1.46 2.31 -4.84
CA LEU A 81 0.79 1.11 -5.37
C LEU A 81 -0.52 0.85 -4.63
N ARG A 82 -1.55 0.44 -5.39
CA ARG A 82 -2.86 0.01 -4.88
C ARG A 82 -3.25 -1.36 -5.43
N PHE A 83 -3.88 -2.20 -4.62
CA PHE A 83 -4.52 -3.43 -5.11
C PHE A 83 -5.77 -3.04 -5.88
N VAL A 84 -5.92 -3.63 -7.05
CA VAL A 84 -7.13 -3.48 -7.87
C VAL A 84 -7.75 -4.84 -8.11
N ASP A 85 -9.06 -4.86 -8.27
CA ASP A 85 -9.75 -6.05 -8.78
C ASP A 85 -9.50 -6.23 -10.28
N ASN A 86 -9.97 -7.35 -10.83
CA ASN A 86 -9.80 -7.65 -12.26
C ASN A 86 -10.62 -6.72 -13.18
N PHE A 87 -11.45 -5.84 -12.63
CA PHE A 87 -12.13 -4.77 -13.37
C PHE A 87 -11.36 -3.45 -13.33
N GLY A 88 -10.15 -3.45 -12.78
CA GLY A 88 -9.27 -2.28 -12.67
C GLY A 88 -9.68 -1.30 -11.57
N LYS A 89 -10.57 -1.70 -10.64
CA LYS A 89 -11.02 -0.83 -9.54
C LYS A 89 -10.22 -1.11 -8.29
N VAL A 90 -9.76 -0.05 -7.62
CA VAL A 90 -9.13 -0.16 -6.30
C VAL A 90 -10.05 -0.92 -5.35
N THR A 91 -9.52 -1.94 -4.70
CA THR A 91 -10.34 -2.88 -3.94
C THR A 91 -9.79 -3.17 -2.55
N GLN A 92 -10.72 -3.48 -1.67
CA GLN A 92 -10.49 -3.98 -0.32
C GLN A 92 -10.92 -5.45 -0.20
N THR A 93 -11.55 -5.99 -1.24
CA THR A 93 -12.14 -7.31 -1.24
C THR A 93 -11.06 -8.37 -1.36
N TYR A 94 -11.01 -9.26 -0.37
CA TYR A 94 -10.17 -10.46 -0.43
C TYR A 94 -10.69 -11.43 -1.52
N PRO A 95 -9.82 -12.08 -2.32
CA PRO A 95 -8.35 -12.06 -2.25
C PRO A 95 -7.67 -11.05 -3.21
N ALA A 96 -8.44 -10.22 -3.92
CA ALA A 96 -7.86 -9.21 -4.81
C ALA A 96 -6.99 -8.20 -4.03
N ASN A 97 -7.45 -7.81 -2.84
CA ASN A 97 -6.60 -7.29 -1.77
C ASN A 97 -6.29 -8.42 -0.76
N PRO A 98 -5.09 -9.01 -0.80
CA PRO A 98 -4.78 -10.21 -0.02
C PRO A 98 -4.60 -9.97 1.48
N ASN A 99 -4.28 -8.74 1.91
CA ASN A 99 -3.93 -8.47 3.32
C ASN A 99 -4.97 -7.66 4.10
N GLY A 100 -6.03 -7.15 3.44
CA GLY A 100 -7.07 -6.38 4.12
C GLY A 100 -6.59 -4.98 4.54
N SER A 101 -5.64 -4.40 3.80
CA SER A 101 -5.29 -2.98 3.94
C SER A 101 -6.52 -2.15 3.52
N ALA A 102 -7.43 -1.89 4.46
CA ALA A 102 -8.79 -1.50 4.08
C ALA A 102 -9.73 -0.89 5.15
N ASN A 103 -9.40 -0.74 6.44
CA ASN A 103 -10.45 -0.37 7.40
C ASN A 103 -10.83 1.13 7.44
N GLY A 104 -10.66 1.85 6.34
CA GLY A 104 -11.11 3.24 6.15
C GLY A 104 -11.46 3.54 4.69
N SER A 105 -12.35 4.51 4.46
CA SER A 105 -12.51 5.17 3.17
C SER A 105 -11.68 6.46 3.21
N PRO A 106 -10.73 6.69 2.28
CA PRO A 106 -10.43 5.91 1.08
C PRO A 106 -9.61 4.62 1.34
N PRO A 107 -9.55 3.67 0.38
CA PRO A 107 -8.79 2.42 0.52
C PRO A 107 -7.32 2.65 0.87
N LEU A 108 -6.73 1.78 1.69
CA LEU A 108 -5.33 1.92 2.09
C LEU A 108 -4.36 1.46 0.98
N PRO A 109 -3.15 2.03 0.93
CA PRO A 109 -2.12 1.63 -0.02
C PRO A 109 -1.61 0.20 0.21
N VAL A 110 -0.96 -0.39 -0.80
CA VAL A 110 -0.21 -1.66 -0.68
C VAL A 110 1.22 -1.41 -0.26
N ARG A 111 1.79 -0.29 -0.73
CA ARG A 111 3.17 0.08 -0.46
C ARG A 111 3.31 1.59 -0.57
N VAL A 112 3.89 2.18 0.47
CA VAL A 112 4.34 3.57 0.49
C VAL A 112 5.82 3.55 0.10
N VAL A 113 6.17 4.18 -1.01
CA VAL A 113 7.57 4.37 -1.40
C VAL A 113 7.83 5.87 -1.35
N ALA A 114 8.36 6.34 -0.23
CA ALA A 114 8.98 7.66 -0.19
C ALA A 114 10.48 7.47 -0.44
N SER A 115 10.90 7.55 -1.69
CA SER A 115 12.24 8.04 -2.00
C SER A 115 12.07 9.26 -2.88
N ARG A 116 12.54 10.40 -2.38
CA ARG A 116 12.88 11.53 -3.24
C ARG A 116 13.95 11.12 -4.23
#